data_AF-A0A3Q3G023-F1
#
_entry.id   AF-A0A3Q3G023-F1
#
_cell.length_a   1.000
_cell.length_b   1.000
_cell.length_c   1.000
_cell.angle_alpha   90.00
_cell.angle_beta   90.00
_cell.angle_gamma   90.00
#
_symmetry.space_group_name_H-M   'P 1'
#
loop_
_entity.id
_entity.type
_entity.pdbx_description
1 polymer ?
#
loop_
_entity_poly.entity_id
_entity_poly.type
_entity_poly.pdbx_seq_one_letter_code
_entity_poly.pdbx_strand_id
1 'polypeptide(L)'
;MTEFSTIYKLSLVAVFCLVQACSSSCPVLECWFVHEKGRGGLTSGGNQEKTLLYISTDEHGHPAESQRAPSDANPDRVFFITDPAGTLCQPPLNRPSGSAKKPQCEINPFLPHPSDLKWVAALTESTLSPLYLQADWFTTSHQDSKQQRTISSIMRAPPGAKEHNGQTWGTEWRYQFRGDGRLVLAYDGKMDRVADIQEEGATLDFEGLHEKGNASLILQEAEVRHSGMYICTVYLPYLVAQVRWSLRLTPTLSIYPSPLPLTVPGQTLIVQCEAWEFKGTDGKSRPLGSGSVTGHRQAWDGTFSQSSRLELDTTNLDLGRGGEVTCVAFILEAHDGPA
;
A
#
# COMPACT_ATOMS: atom_id res chain seq x y z
N MET A 1 2.67 29.76 62.08
CA MET A 1 1.68 28.84 61.46
C MET A 1 1.09 29.56 60.26
N THR A 2 1.15 28.90 59.11
CA THR A 2 0.53 29.23 57.80
C THR A 2 0.94 30.56 57.16
N GLU A 3 1.97 30.62 56.29
CA GLU A 3 2.02 30.17 54.87
C GLU A 3 0.78 30.60 54.08
N PHE A 4 0.93 31.59 53.18
CA PHE A 4 0.36 31.61 51.82
C PHE A 4 1.07 32.72 51.01
N SER A 5 2.27 32.44 50.50
CA SER A 5 2.87 33.20 49.40
C SER A 5 2.28 32.69 48.10
N THR A 6 1.30 33.42 47.56
CA THR A 6 0.73 33.16 46.23
C THR A 6 1.72 33.64 45.17
N ILE A 7 2.55 32.73 44.67
CA ILE A 7 3.34 32.96 43.45
C ILE A 7 2.44 32.63 42.26
N TYR A 8 1.96 33.66 41.56
CA TYR A 8 1.35 33.50 40.25
C TYR A 8 2.42 33.06 39.26
N LYS A 9 2.45 31.77 38.92
CA LYS A 9 3.26 31.24 37.84
C LYS A 9 2.63 31.70 36.52
N LEU A 10 3.11 32.82 35.99
CA LEU A 10 2.90 33.23 34.61
C LEU A 10 3.60 32.21 33.70
N SER A 11 2.93 31.09 33.43
CA SER A 11 3.28 30.21 32.32
C SER A 11 2.91 30.91 31.02
N LEU A 12 3.84 31.75 30.54
CA LEU A 12 3.86 32.23 29.17
C LEU A 12 4.21 31.01 28.31
N VAL A 13 3.19 30.23 27.93
CA VAL A 13 3.32 29.23 26.88
C VAL A 13 3.52 30.05 25.61
N ALA A 14 4.79 30.34 25.31
CA ALA A 14 5.20 30.63 23.96
C ALA A 14 4.84 29.38 23.16
N VAL A 15 3.64 29.39 22.59
CA VAL A 15 3.30 28.55 21.46
C VAL A 15 4.26 29.00 20.39
N PHE A 16 5.44 28.36 20.36
CA PHE A 16 6.16 28.20 19.13
C PHE A 16 5.21 27.41 18.22
N CYS A 17 4.34 28.15 17.54
CA CYS A 17 3.93 27.75 16.21
C CYS A 17 5.24 27.60 15.45
N LEU A 18 5.82 26.41 15.53
CA LEU A 18 6.50 25.82 14.39
C LEU A 18 5.40 25.72 13.32
N VAL A 19 5.09 26.87 12.72
CA VAL A 19 4.94 26.94 11.27
C VAL A 19 6.29 26.45 10.78
N GLN A 20 6.43 25.13 10.76
CA GLN A 20 7.39 24.50 9.91
C GLN A 20 6.83 24.77 8.52
N ALA A 21 7.09 25.98 8.03
CA ALA A 21 7.34 26.20 6.63
C ALA A 21 8.49 25.24 6.30
N CYS A 22 8.14 23.99 6.05
CA CYS A 22 8.98 23.09 5.30
C CYS A 22 9.02 23.69 3.90
N SER A 23 9.91 24.66 3.71
CA SER A 23 10.49 24.98 2.41
C SER A 23 11.39 23.81 2.00
N SER A 24 10.86 22.58 1.99
CA SER A 24 11.51 21.42 1.41
C SER A 24 11.04 21.37 -0.02
N SER A 25 11.85 21.91 -0.94
CA SER A 25 11.60 21.73 -2.36
C SER A 25 11.41 20.25 -2.65
N CYS A 26 10.35 19.90 -3.37
CA CYS A 26 10.10 18.53 -3.78
C CYS A 26 11.31 18.02 -4.59
N PRO A 27 11.93 16.89 -4.22
CA PRO A 27 13.08 16.37 -4.94
C PRO A 27 12.67 15.90 -6.34
N VAL A 28 13.64 15.95 -7.25
CA VAL A 28 13.47 15.45 -8.62
C VAL A 28 13.24 13.94 -8.58
N LEU A 29 12.15 13.47 -9.18
CA LEU A 29 11.89 12.04 -9.32
C LEU A 29 12.51 11.51 -10.61
N GLU A 30 13.23 10.40 -10.49
CA GLU A 30 13.77 9.66 -11.64
C GLU A 30 12.78 8.58 -12.05
N CYS A 31 12.39 8.58 -13.32
CA CYS A 31 11.41 7.67 -13.89
C CYS A 31 11.92 7.03 -15.18
N TRP A 32 11.28 5.93 -15.56
CA TRP A 32 11.55 5.24 -16.83
C TRP A 32 10.36 5.42 -17.76
N PHE A 33 10.59 6.09 -18.88
CA PHE A 33 9.60 6.24 -19.94
C PHE A 33 9.63 4.99 -20.83
N VAL A 34 8.50 4.29 -20.89
CA VAL A 34 8.37 3.07 -21.68
C VAL A 34 7.75 3.41 -23.03
N HIS A 35 8.44 3.04 -24.09
CA HIS A 35 7.89 3.14 -25.44
C HIS A 35 7.03 1.91 -25.74
N GLU A 36 5.83 2.14 -26.25
CA GLU A 36 5.03 1.07 -26.84
C GLU A 36 5.81 0.44 -28.00
N LYS A 37 5.98 -0.88 -27.96
CA LYS A 37 6.45 -1.60 -29.14
C LYS A 37 5.36 -1.51 -30.20
N GLY A 38 5.70 -0.95 -31.36
CA GLY A 38 4.88 -1.09 -32.56
C GLY A 38 4.51 -2.57 -32.78
N ARG A 39 3.29 -2.83 -33.25
CA ARG A 39 2.78 -4.17 -33.55
C ARG A 39 3.75 -4.93 -34.46
N GLY A 40 4.61 -5.77 -33.87
CA GLY A 40 5.49 -6.69 -34.59
C GLY A 40 6.91 -6.74 -34.02
N GLY A 41 7.14 -7.59 -33.02
CA GLY A 41 8.51 -7.97 -32.63
C GLY A 41 8.68 -8.39 -31.17
N LEU A 42 8.75 -9.70 -30.92
CA LEU A 42 9.26 -10.26 -29.67
C LEU A 42 10.79 -10.08 -29.61
N THR A 43 11.25 -8.95 -29.08
CA THR A 43 12.62 -8.83 -28.54
C THR A 43 12.58 -8.20 -27.15
N SER A 44 12.89 -9.00 -26.13
CA SER A 44 13.08 -8.53 -24.76
C SER A 44 14.38 -7.72 -24.70
N GLY A 45 14.28 -6.41 -24.41
CA GLY A 45 15.42 -5.54 -24.10
C GLY A 45 15.44 -4.24 -24.90
N GLY A 46 15.21 -3.11 -24.22
CA GLY A 46 15.58 -1.78 -24.72
C GLY A 46 14.45 -0.92 -25.29
N ASN A 47 13.38 -0.67 -24.53
CA ASN A 47 12.42 0.39 -24.89
C ASN A 47 12.08 1.29 -23.68
N GLN A 48 13.06 1.48 -22.79
CA GLN A 48 12.92 2.34 -21.60
C GLN A 48 13.98 3.44 -21.63
N GLU A 49 13.54 4.68 -21.44
CA GLU A 49 14.40 5.86 -21.41
C GLU A 49 14.31 6.55 -20.05
N LYS A 50 15.47 6.93 -19.49
CA LYS A 50 15.48 7.67 -18.23
C LYS A 50 14.86 9.05 -18.44
N THR A 51 13.96 9.41 -17.55
CA THR A 51 13.20 10.67 -17.54
C THR A 51 13.29 11.30 -16.16
N LEU A 52 13.31 12.63 -16.12
CA LEU A 52 13.32 13.40 -14.88
C LEU A 52 12.02 14.18 -14.71
N LEU A 53 11.44 14.09 -13.52
CA LEU A 53 10.23 14.80 -13.13
C LEU A 53 10.56 15.88 -12.09
N TYR A 54 10.30 17.11 -12.46
CA TYR A 54 10.42 18.29 -11.60
C TYR A 54 9.05 18.66 -11.08
N ILE A 55 8.80 18.48 -9.78
CA ILE A 55 7.46 18.67 -9.21
C ILE A 55 7.37 20.00 -8.49
N SER A 56 6.33 20.76 -8.82
CA SER A 56 5.91 21.98 -8.14
C SER A 56 4.55 21.76 -7.49
N THR A 57 4.39 22.20 -6.24
CA THR A 57 3.07 22.26 -5.57
C THR A 57 2.40 23.62 -5.71
N ASP A 58 3.07 24.59 -6.34
CA ASP A 58 2.53 25.95 -6.54
C ASP A 58 1.74 26.01 -7.85
N GLU A 59 0.45 26.35 -7.76
CA GLU A 59 -0.45 26.54 -8.90
C GLU A 59 -0.13 27.80 -9.72
N HIS A 60 0.44 28.83 -9.08
CA HIS A 60 0.70 30.15 -9.67
C HIS A 60 2.19 30.42 -9.85
N GLY A 61 3.03 29.54 -9.32
CA GLY A 61 4.47 29.61 -9.48
C GLY A 61 4.84 29.49 -10.95
N HIS A 62 5.74 30.34 -11.41
CA HIS A 62 6.47 30.03 -12.64
C HIS A 62 7.03 28.62 -12.49
N PRO A 63 6.90 27.73 -13.51
CA PRO A 63 7.52 26.41 -13.46
C PRO A 63 8.97 26.62 -13.04
N ALA A 64 9.52 25.71 -12.25
CA ALA A 64 10.86 25.83 -11.68
C ALA A 64 11.96 25.89 -12.77
N GLU A 65 11.99 26.93 -13.60
CA GLU A 65 13.04 27.32 -14.54
C GLU A 65 14.35 27.60 -13.78
N SER A 66 14.28 27.79 -12.45
CA SER A 66 15.46 27.86 -11.60
C SER A 66 16.14 26.50 -11.40
N GLN A 67 15.44 25.38 -11.63
CA GLN A 67 16.03 24.04 -11.59
C GLN A 67 16.44 23.64 -13.00
N ARG A 68 17.65 24.05 -13.39
CA ARG A 68 18.24 23.70 -14.68
C ARG A 68 18.37 22.18 -14.78
N ALA A 69 17.75 21.60 -15.82
CA ALA A 69 17.96 20.19 -16.14
C ALA A 69 19.47 19.91 -16.31
N PRO A 70 19.97 18.73 -15.89
CA PRO A 70 21.35 18.34 -16.15
C PRO A 70 21.66 18.45 -17.64
N SER A 71 22.83 18.99 -17.99
CA SER A 71 23.24 19.22 -19.39
C SER A 71 23.38 17.94 -20.21
N ASP A 72 23.46 16.79 -19.55
CA ASP A 72 23.51 15.44 -20.11
C ASP A 72 22.13 14.78 -20.27
N ALA A 73 21.05 15.40 -19.77
CA ALA A 73 19.70 14.88 -19.90
C ALA A 73 19.09 15.22 -21.26
N ASN A 74 18.32 14.28 -21.84
CA ASN A 74 17.54 14.55 -23.05
C ASN A 74 16.40 15.53 -22.70
N PRO A 75 16.35 16.73 -23.31
CA PRO A 75 15.34 17.75 -22.98
C PRO A 75 13.90 17.28 -23.24
N ASP A 76 13.69 16.36 -24.20
CA ASP A 76 12.37 15.79 -24.51
C ASP A 76 11.92 14.74 -23.48
N ARG A 77 12.75 14.46 -22.47
CA ARG A 77 12.52 13.51 -21.36
C ARG A 77 12.67 14.18 -20.00
N VAL A 78 12.44 15.49 -19.96
CA VAL A 78 12.35 16.25 -18.72
C VAL A 78 10.96 16.87 -18.65
N PHE A 79 10.20 16.50 -17.63
CA PHE A 79 8.85 17.01 -17.43
C PHE A 79 8.79 17.88 -16.17
N PHE A 80 8.13 19.02 -16.29
CA PHE A 80 7.80 19.90 -15.18
C PHE A 80 6.32 19.68 -14.83
N ILE A 81 6.08 19.09 -13.66
CA ILE A 81 4.76 18.70 -13.19
C ILE A 81 4.28 19.70 -12.15
N THR A 82 3.03 20.15 -12.30
CA THR A 82 2.31 20.87 -11.25
C THR A 82 1.40 19.86 -10.54
N ASP A 83 1.61 19.67 -9.24
CA ASP A 83 0.83 18.79 -8.36
C ASP A 83 0.33 19.60 -7.16
N PRO A 84 -0.77 20.36 -7.33
CA PRO A 84 -1.31 21.23 -6.28
C PRO A 84 -1.72 20.45 -5.03
N ALA A 85 -2.15 19.20 -5.21
CA ALA A 85 -2.55 18.31 -4.12
C ALA A 85 -1.35 17.77 -3.32
N GLY A 86 -0.11 17.96 -3.82
CA GLY A 86 1.12 17.49 -3.17
C GLY A 86 1.18 15.97 -3.00
N THR A 87 0.48 15.22 -3.85
CA THR A 87 0.38 13.76 -3.80
C THR A 87 1.71 13.07 -4.16
N LEU A 88 2.46 13.64 -5.09
CA LEU A 88 3.77 13.17 -5.53
C LEU A 88 4.89 13.68 -4.62
N CYS A 89 4.65 14.76 -3.88
CA CYS A 89 5.61 15.37 -2.96
C CYS A 89 5.59 14.80 -1.54
N GLN A 90 5.35 13.50 -1.41
CA GLN A 90 5.26 12.81 -0.12
C GLN A 90 6.61 12.16 0.25
N PRO A 91 7.00 12.13 1.56
CA PRO A 91 8.28 11.58 2.02
C PRO A 91 8.66 10.18 1.51
N PRO A 92 7.73 9.22 1.34
CA PRO A 92 8.05 7.88 0.84
C PRO A 92 8.54 7.85 -0.61
N LEU A 93 8.10 8.81 -1.44
CA LEU A 93 8.57 8.99 -2.81
C LEU A 93 9.76 9.96 -2.89
N ASN A 94 9.89 10.82 -1.89
CA ASN A 94 10.92 11.84 -1.79
C ASN A 94 12.14 11.33 -1.02
N ARG A 95 12.99 10.55 -1.70
CA ARG A 95 14.30 10.17 -1.14
C ARG A 95 15.42 11.11 -1.60
N PRO A 96 16.37 11.46 -0.72
CA PRO A 96 17.53 12.25 -1.10
C PRO A 96 18.32 11.59 -2.24
N SER A 97 18.83 12.42 -3.15
CA SER A 97 19.75 12.02 -4.20
C SER A 97 20.92 11.22 -3.62
N GLY A 98 21.19 10.05 -4.18
CA GLY A 98 22.24 9.13 -3.69
C GLY A 98 21.76 8.02 -2.75
N SER A 99 20.47 7.98 -2.41
CA SER A 99 19.90 6.85 -1.66
C SER A 99 20.08 5.53 -2.43
N ALA A 100 20.61 4.50 -1.77
CA ALA A 100 20.89 3.19 -2.38
C ALA A 100 19.64 2.46 -2.88
N LYS A 101 18.47 2.74 -2.29
CA LYS A 101 17.17 2.25 -2.76
C LYS A 101 16.32 3.47 -3.13
N LYS A 102 15.98 3.59 -4.41
CA LYS A 102 15.09 4.63 -4.94
C LYS A 102 13.67 4.06 -5.11
N PRO A 103 12.61 4.90 -5.09
CA PRO A 103 11.29 4.47 -5.53
C PRO A 103 11.34 4.06 -7.01
N GLN A 104 10.51 3.10 -7.40
CA GLN A 104 10.30 2.76 -8.79
C GLN A 104 9.32 3.75 -9.40
N CYS A 105 9.62 4.22 -10.61
CA CYS A 105 8.73 5.09 -11.34
C CYS A 105 8.74 4.73 -12.82
N GLU A 106 7.55 4.56 -13.38
CA GLU A 106 7.33 4.24 -14.78
C GLU A 106 6.33 5.22 -15.40
N ILE A 107 6.63 5.67 -16.61
CA ILE A 107 5.77 6.57 -17.40
C ILE A 107 5.42 5.85 -18.70
N ASN A 108 4.12 5.79 -19.01
CA ASN A 108 3.61 5.19 -20.23
C ASN A 108 2.75 6.21 -20.98
N PRO A 109 2.78 6.24 -22.32
CA PRO A 109 1.78 6.97 -23.09
C PRO A 109 0.38 6.46 -22.75
N PHE A 110 -0.59 7.38 -22.74
CA PHE A 110 -1.99 7.09 -22.43
C PHE A 110 -2.87 7.61 -23.56
N LEU A 111 -3.85 6.80 -23.97
CA LEU A 111 -4.87 7.24 -24.93
C LEU A 111 -6.22 7.29 -24.20
N PRO A 112 -6.77 8.49 -23.96
CA PRO A 112 -8.09 8.63 -23.35
C PRO A 112 -9.16 7.92 -24.17
N HIS A 113 -9.96 7.10 -23.51
CA HIS A 113 -11.10 6.41 -24.12
C HIS A 113 -12.23 6.22 -23.10
N PRO A 114 -13.50 6.14 -23.54
CA PRO A 114 -14.62 5.78 -22.67
C PRO A 114 -14.39 4.43 -21.99
N SER A 115 -14.91 4.25 -20.77
CA SER A 115 -14.89 2.93 -20.13
C SER A 115 -15.91 1.99 -20.77
N ASP A 116 -15.54 0.71 -20.93
CA ASP A 116 -16.44 -0.34 -21.43
C ASP A 116 -17.47 -0.80 -20.38
N LEU A 117 -17.32 -0.38 -19.12
CA LEU A 117 -18.20 -0.78 -18.02
C LEU A 117 -19.52 -0.01 -18.07
N LYS A 118 -20.63 -0.76 -18.14
CA LYS A 118 -21.98 -0.20 -18.29
C LYS A 118 -22.39 0.77 -17.19
N TRP A 119 -21.94 0.54 -15.95
CA TRP A 119 -22.33 1.35 -14.80
C TRP A 119 -21.69 2.74 -14.80
N VAL A 120 -20.50 2.91 -15.39
CA VAL A 120 -19.82 4.21 -15.59
C VAL A 120 -20.08 4.83 -16.95
N ALA A 121 -20.88 4.21 -17.82
CA ALA A 121 -21.17 4.75 -19.16
C ALA A 121 -21.77 6.16 -19.11
N ALA A 122 -22.48 6.49 -18.03
CA ALA A 122 -23.04 7.81 -17.78
C ALA A 122 -21.99 8.94 -17.59
N LEU A 123 -20.71 8.60 -17.37
CA LEU A 123 -19.61 9.57 -17.31
C LEU A 123 -19.24 10.11 -18.70
N THR A 124 -19.60 9.39 -19.78
CA THR A 124 -19.26 9.74 -21.17
C THR A 124 -20.51 9.73 -22.05
N GLU A 125 -21.51 10.52 -21.68
CA GLU A 125 -22.80 10.61 -22.41
C GLU A 125 -22.71 11.40 -23.74
N SER A 126 -21.61 12.14 -23.95
CA SER A 126 -21.39 12.91 -25.19
C SER A 126 -21.05 12.00 -26.37
N THR A 127 -21.71 12.23 -27.50
CA THR A 127 -21.40 11.56 -28.78
C THR A 127 -20.10 12.03 -29.42
N LEU A 128 -19.50 13.11 -28.90
CA LEU A 128 -18.26 13.71 -29.39
C LEU A 128 -17.20 13.71 -28.29
N SER A 129 -15.96 13.41 -28.65
CA SER A 129 -14.80 13.51 -27.77
C SER A 129 -14.54 14.99 -27.41
N PRO A 130 -14.43 15.33 -26.12
CA PRO A 130 -14.11 16.69 -25.70
C PRO A 130 -12.79 17.22 -26.25
N LEU A 131 -12.74 18.52 -26.55
CA LEU A 131 -11.54 19.18 -27.08
C LEU A 131 -10.34 19.10 -26.12
N TYR A 132 -10.56 19.07 -24.80
CA TYR A 132 -9.47 19.00 -23.82
C TYR A 132 -8.67 17.67 -23.89
N LEU A 133 -9.21 16.66 -24.56
CA LEU A 133 -8.52 15.38 -24.81
C LEU A 133 -7.49 15.48 -25.94
N GLN A 134 -7.51 16.54 -26.75
CA GLN A 134 -6.54 16.78 -27.83
C GLN A 134 -5.21 17.28 -27.27
N ALA A 135 -4.50 16.38 -26.58
CA ALA A 135 -3.21 16.61 -25.97
C ALA A 135 -2.45 15.29 -25.91
N ASP A 136 -1.14 15.34 -25.63
CA ASP A 136 -0.40 14.14 -25.29
C ASP A 136 -0.69 13.79 -23.83
N TRP A 137 -1.09 12.54 -23.59
CA TRP A 137 -1.39 12.06 -22.25
C TRP A 137 -0.41 10.97 -21.83
N PHE A 138 -0.12 10.94 -20.54
CA PHE A 138 0.79 9.99 -19.94
C PHE A 138 0.17 9.44 -18.66
N THR A 139 0.40 8.15 -18.39
CA THR A 139 0.19 7.59 -17.05
C THR A 139 1.53 7.48 -16.35
N THR A 140 1.55 7.75 -15.05
CA THR A 140 2.70 7.49 -14.21
C THR A 140 2.32 6.50 -13.13
N SER A 141 3.25 5.61 -12.81
CA SER A 141 3.15 4.72 -11.65
C SER A 141 4.38 4.92 -10.79
N HIS A 142 4.16 5.19 -9.51
CA HIS A 142 5.20 5.42 -8.52
C HIS A 142 5.05 4.37 -7.42
N GLN A 143 6.11 3.65 -7.12
CA GLN A 143 6.11 2.67 -6.05
C GLN A 143 7.27 2.95 -5.09
N ASP A 144 6.99 3.05 -3.80
CA ASP A 144 8.05 3.14 -2.79
C ASP A 144 8.95 1.91 -2.86
N SER A 145 10.22 2.11 -2.55
CA SER A 145 11.25 1.08 -2.38
C SER A 145 10.88 -0.11 -1.48
N LYS A 146 9.92 0.04 -0.56
CA LYS A 146 9.39 -1.06 0.28
C LYS A 146 8.12 -1.71 -0.29
N GLN A 147 7.65 -1.25 -1.45
CA GLN A 147 6.40 -1.66 -2.09
C GLN A 147 5.16 -1.48 -1.21
N GLN A 148 5.23 -0.57 -0.22
CA GLN A 148 4.15 -0.30 0.73
C GLN A 148 3.25 0.86 0.29
N ARG A 149 3.65 1.62 -0.72
CA ARG A 149 2.86 2.70 -1.28
C ARG A 149 3.03 2.71 -2.78
N THR A 150 1.90 2.77 -3.47
CA THR A 150 1.83 2.92 -4.92
C THR A 150 0.94 4.12 -5.22
N ILE A 151 1.39 5.01 -6.10
CA ILE A 151 0.61 6.12 -6.62
C ILE A 151 0.51 5.94 -8.12
N SER A 152 -0.69 6.11 -8.68
CA SER A 152 -0.88 6.22 -10.12
C SER A 152 -1.49 7.57 -10.44
N SER A 153 -0.98 8.23 -11.47
CA SER A 153 -1.46 9.54 -11.90
C SER A 153 -1.59 9.57 -13.42
N ILE A 154 -2.54 10.38 -13.91
CA ILE A 154 -2.69 10.68 -15.33
C ILE A 154 -2.29 12.13 -15.52
N MET A 155 -1.35 12.36 -16.43
CA MET A 155 -0.78 13.66 -16.72
C MET A 155 -1.04 14.02 -18.17
N ARG A 156 -1.20 15.31 -18.41
CA ARG A 156 -1.47 15.87 -19.74
C ARG A 156 -0.37 16.87 -20.09
N ALA A 157 0.24 16.73 -21.26
CA ALA A 157 1.11 17.75 -21.80
C ALA A 157 0.27 18.95 -22.32
N PRO A 158 0.69 20.20 -22.11
CA PRO A 158 0.01 21.37 -22.67
C PRO A 158 -0.06 21.29 -24.22
N PRO A 159 -1.14 21.81 -24.85
CA PRO A 159 -1.43 23.24 -24.73
C PRO A 159 -2.91 23.59 -24.44
N GLY A 160 -3.10 24.51 -23.48
CA GLY A 160 -4.16 25.53 -23.57
C GLY A 160 -5.55 25.21 -23.01
N ALA A 161 -5.90 23.99 -22.64
CA ALA A 161 -7.22 23.71 -22.04
C ALA A 161 -7.13 23.68 -20.50
N LYS A 162 -7.83 24.60 -19.82
CA LYS A 162 -8.08 24.50 -18.38
C LYS A 162 -8.77 23.16 -18.08
N GLU A 163 -8.43 22.54 -16.95
CA GLU A 163 -9.06 21.31 -16.49
C GLU A 163 -10.58 21.48 -16.43
N HIS A 164 -11.30 20.48 -16.92
CA HIS A 164 -12.76 20.48 -16.85
C HIS A 164 -13.17 20.17 -15.42
N ASN A 165 -13.60 21.20 -14.69
CA ASN A 165 -14.02 21.10 -13.30
C ASN A 165 -15.46 20.53 -13.17
N GLY A 166 -15.73 19.45 -13.91
CA GLY A 166 -17.00 18.73 -13.89
C GLY A 166 -16.89 17.48 -13.05
N GLN A 167 -17.55 17.50 -11.91
CA GLN A 167 -17.54 16.54 -10.80
C GLN A 167 -18.18 15.16 -11.12
N THR A 168 -18.06 14.66 -12.34
CA THR A 168 -18.53 13.31 -12.69
C THR A 168 -17.37 12.34 -12.59
N TRP A 169 -17.34 11.54 -11.54
CA TRP A 169 -16.30 10.54 -11.30
C TRP A 169 -16.93 9.28 -10.73
N GLY A 170 -16.18 8.17 -10.75
CA GLY A 170 -16.57 6.92 -10.10
C GLY A 170 -15.35 6.20 -9.56
N THR A 171 -15.55 5.29 -8.61
CA THR A 171 -14.47 4.44 -8.09
C THR A 171 -14.91 2.98 -7.97
N GLU A 172 -14.01 2.06 -8.26
CA GLU A 172 -14.22 0.62 -8.15
C GLU A 172 -13.08 -0.03 -7.39
N TRP A 173 -13.41 -0.81 -6.37
CA TRP A 173 -12.50 -1.74 -5.72
C TRP A 173 -12.77 -3.16 -6.19
N ARG A 174 -11.72 -3.85 -6.64
CA ARG A 174 -11.75 -5.27 -6.97
C ARG A 174 -10.76 -6.06 -6.13
N TYR A 175 -11.10 -7.28 -5.78
CA TYR A 175 -10.21 -8.26 -5.16
C TYR A 175 -9.76 -9.26 -6.23
N GLN A 176 -8.47 -9.60 -6.23
CA GLN A 176 -7.86 -10.61 -7.07
C GLN A 176 -7.01 -11.56 -6.26
N PHE A 177 -7.27 -12.86 -6.39
CA PHE A 177 -6.46 -13.91 -5.79
C PHE A 177 -6.42 -15.14 -6.70
N ARG A 178 -5.20 -15.59 -7.05
CA ARG A 178 -4.97 -16.76 -7.91
C ARG A 178 -5.77 -16.76 -9.22
N GLY A 179 -5.95 -15.58 -9.82
CA GLY A 179 -6.68 -15.40 -11.07
C GLY A 179 -8.20 -15.31 -10.93
N ASP A 180 -8.76 -15.54 -9.74
CA ASP A 180 -10.15 -15.21 -9.44
C ASP A 180 -10.25 -13.74 -9.06
N GLY A 181 -11.15 -13.01 -9.73
CA GLY A 181 -11.23 -11.55 -9.66
C GLY A 181 -12.67 -11.08 -9.48
N ARG A 182 -13.03 -10.66 -8.27
CA ARG A 182 -14.38 -10.21 -7.93
C ARG A 182 -14.44 -8.72 -7.62
N LEU A 183 -15.61 -8.14 -7.84
CA LEU A 183 -15.91 -6.80 -7.36
C LEU A 183 -15.94 -6.83 -5.82
N VAL A 184 -15.51 -5.75 -5.18
CA VAL A 184 -15.68 -5.53 -3.74
C VAL A 184 -16.75 -4.47 -3.55
N LEU A 185 -16.54 -3.29 -4.14
CA LEU A 185 -17.45 -2.15 -4.07
C LEU A 185 -17.26 -1.25 -5.29
N ALA A 186 -18.35 -0.71 -5.83
CA ALA A 186 -18.37 0.32 -6.85
C ALA A 186 -19.19 1.52 -6.39
N TYR A 187 -18.68 2.73 -6.60
CA TYR A 187 -19.32 3.99 -6.23
C TYR A 187 -19.46 4.90 -7.46
N ASP A 188 -20.68 5.36 -7.68
CA ASP A 188 -21.05 6.32 -8.70
C ASP A 188 -21.10 7.72 -8.08
N GLY A 189 -20.05 8.51 -8.30
CA GLY A 189 -19.95 9.88 -7.80
C GLY A 189 -20.82 10.87 -8.56
N LYS A 190 -21.35 10.53 -9.74
CA LYS A 190 -22.32 11.37 -10.45
C LYS A 190 -23.70 11.28 -9.78
N MET A 191 -24.12 10.08 -9.40
CA MET A 191 -25.40 9.83 -8.72
C MET A 191 -25.29 9.85 -7.19
N ASP A 192 -24.09 10.07 -6.67
CA ASP A 192 -23.75 10.08 -5.25
C ASP A 192 -24.26 8.84 -4.51
N ARG A 193 -23.96 7.66 -5.07
CA ARG A 193 -24.44 6.38 -4.52
C ARG A 193 -23.48 5.24 -4.78
N VAL A 194 -23.56 4.24 -3.91
CA VAL A 194 -22.98 2.92 -4.17
C VAL A 194 -23.74 2.26 -5.32
N ALA A 195 -23.02 1.87 -6.37
CA ALA A 195 -23.58 1.20 -7.54
C ALA A 195 -23.73 -0.31 -7.31
N ASP A 196 -22.73 -0.96 -6.70
CA ASP A 196 -22.74 -2.39 -6.38
C ASP A 196 -21.75 -2.69 -5.23
N ILE A 197 -22.06 -3.67 -4.37
CA ILE A 197 -21.21 -4.19 -3.30
C ILE A 197 -21.33 -5.71 -3.30
N GLN A 198 -20.19 -6.40 -3.34
CA GLN A 198 -20.14 -7.86 -3.35
C GLN A 198 -19.29 -8.45 -2.21
N GLU A 199 -18.74 -7.59 -1.34
CA GLU A 199 -18.10 -8.01 -0.09
C GLU A 199 -18.84 -7.43 1.11
N GLU A 200 -19.24 -8.29 2.04
CA GLU A 200 -19.89 -7.89 3.27
C GLU A 200 -18.91 -7.10 4.17
N GLY A 201 -19.38 -6.02 4.79
CA GLY A 201 -18.54 -5.15 5.62
C GLY A 201 -17.61 -4.20 4.84
N ALA A 202 -17.65 -4.20 3.50
CA ALA A 202 -16.92 -3.25 2.66
C ALA A 202 -17.64 -1.90 2.56
N THR A 203 -16.93 -0.80 2.82
CA THR A 203 -17.45 0.57 2.69
C THR A 203 -16.34 1.57 2.32
N LEU A 204 -16.72 2.79 2.01
CA LEU A 204 -15.82 3.95 1.86
C LEU A 204 -16.07 4.95 3.00
N ASP A 205 -15.10 5.84 3.23
CA ASP A 205 -15.27 7.05 4.02
C ASP A 205 -15.91 8.14 3.14
N PHE A 206 -17.23 8.26 3.14
CA PHE A 206 -17.95 9.18 2.26
C PHE A 206 -17.63 10.66 2.54
N GLU A 207 -17.40 11.03 3.79
CA GLU A 207 -17.03 12.40 4.17
C GLU A 207 -15.63 12.74 3.62
N GLY A 208 -14.64 11.87 3.88
CA GLY A 208 -13.30 12.03 3.32
C GLY A 208 -13.27 11.96 1.79
N LEU A 209 -14.17 11.18 1.19
CA LEU A 209 -14.34 11.07 -0.26
C LEU A 209 -14.83 12.38 -0.87
N HIS A 210 -15.83 13.03 -0.27
CA HIS A 210 -16.36 14.31 -0.75
C HIS A 210 -15.42 15.49 -0.48
N GLU A 211 -14.77 15.52 0.68
CA GLU A 211 -13.90 16.64 1.07
C GLU A 211 -12.53 16.58 0.38
N LYS A 212 -11.96 15.39 0.23
CA LYS A 212 -10.54 15.20 -0.15
C LYS A 212 -10.35 14.25 -1.33
N GLY A 213 -11.42 13.71 -1.91
CA GLY A 213 -11.33 12.67 -2.94
C GLY A 213 -10.78 11.34 -2.42
N ASN A 214 -10.86 11.09 -1.11
CA ASN A 214 -10.29 9.89 -0.50
C ASN A 214 -11.18 8.66 -0.70
N ALA A 215 -10.88 7.85 -1.72
CA ALA A 215 -11.60 6.61 -2.02
C ALA A 215 -11.01 5.37 -1.33
N SER A 216 -10.47 5.50 -0.11
CA SER A 216 -9.90 4.37 0.63
C SER A 216 -10.96 3.34 0.99
N LEU A 217 -10.67 2.06 0.72
CA LEU A 217 -11.52 0.94 1.11
C LEU A 217 -11.42 0.69 2.62
N ILE A 218 -12.58 0.56 3.27
CA ILE A 218 -12.73 0.12 4.64
C ILE A 218 -13.34 -1.28 4.60
N LEU A 219 -12.63 -2.27 5.14
CA LEU A 219 -13.13 -3.63 5.34
C LEU A 219 -13.36 -3.84 6.84
N GLN A 220 -14.63 -3.97 7.25
CA GLN A 220 -14.98 -4.34 8.61
C GLN A 220 -14.69 -5.83 8.84
N GLU A 221 -14.20 -6.17 10.03
CA GLU A 221 -13.96 -7.57 10.44
C GLU A 221 -13.07 -8.36 9.46
N ALA A 222 -11.96 -7.74 9.01
CA ALA A 222 -11.08 -8.34 8.02
C ALA A 222 -10.44 -9.68 8.49
N GLU A 223 -10.93 -10.78 7.95
CA GLU A 223 -10.41 -12.14 8.09
C GLU A 223 -9.22 -12.48 7.15
N VAL A 224 -8.49 -13.57 7.45
CA VAL A 224 -7.38 -14.08 6.61
C VAL A 224 -7.76 -14.28 5.14
N ARG A 225 -9.01 -14.66 4.83
CA ARG A 225 -9.52 -14.80 3.45
C ARG A 225 -9.47 -13.52 2.62
N HIS A 226 -9.45 -12.37 3.29
CA HIS A 226 -9.31 -11.07 2.63
C HIS A 226 -7.86 -10.75 2.24
N SER A 227 -6.88 -11.60 2.60
CA SER A 227 -5.52 -11.44 2.11
C SER A 227 -5.46 -11.66 0.60
N GLY A 228 -4.78 -10.79 -0.12
CA GLY A 228 -4.69 -10.84 -1.57
C GLY A 228 -4.45 -9.48 -2.19
N MET A 229 -4.65 -9.39 -3.50
CA MET A 229 -4.40 -8.17 -4.26
C MET A 229 -5.70 -7.42 -4.47
N TYR A 230 -5.71 -6.15 -4.11
CA TYR A 230 -6.83 -5.24 -4.34
C TYR A 230 -6.46 -4.23 -5.42
N ILE A 231 -7.42 -3.92 -6.28
CA ILE A 231 -7.26 -2.90 -7.32
C ILE A 231 -8.30 -1.83 -7.08
N CYS A 232 -7.85 -0.60 -6.88
CA CYS A 232 -8.71 0.58 -6.92
C CYS A 232 -8.61 1.21 -8.30
N THR A 233 -9.76 1.40 -8.94
CA THR A 233 -9.88 2.08 -10.23
C THR A 233 -10.70 3.34 -10.05
N VAL A 234 -10.13 4.49 -10.42
CA VAL A 234 -10.85 5.76 -10.45
C VAL A 234 -11.19 6.08 -11.91
N TYR A 235 -12.47 6.33 -12.16
CA TYR A 235 -13.03 6.70 -13.46
C TYR A 235 -13.34 8.19 -13.47
N LEU A 236 -12.80 8.86 -14.48
CA LEU A 236 -13.18 10.20 -14.90
C LEU A 236 -13.67 10.12 -16.36
N PRO A 237 -14.31 11.16 -16.90
CA PRO A 237 -14.73 11.16 -18.29
C PRO A 237 -13.52 10.93 -19.20
N TYR A 238 -13.52 9.80 -19.90
CA TYR A 238 -12.47 9.33 -20.80
C TYR A 238 -11.12 8.99 -20.16
N LEU A 239 -10.99 9.06 -18.83
CA LEU A 239 -9.74 8.78 -18.12
C LEU A 239 -9.95 7.68 -17.07
N VAL A 240 -9.00 6.77 -16.96
CA VAL A 240 -9.05 5.65 -16.01
C VAL A 240 -7.69 5.49 -15.36
N ALA A 241 -7.63 5.63 -14.04
CA ALA A 241 -6.42 5.42 -13.24
C ALA A 241 -6.58 4.21 -12.32
N GLN A 242 -5.55 3.38 -12.21
CA GLN A 242 -5.58 2.17 -11.38
C GLN A 242 -4.39 2.09 -10.43
N VAL A 243 -4.66 1.70 -9.19
CA VAL A 243 -3.63 1.36 -8.21
C VAL A 243 -3.85 -0.05 -7.69
N ARG A 244 -2.76 -0.79 -7.54
CA ARG A 244 -2.75 -2.14 -6.97
C ARG A 244 -2.19 -2.10 -5.56
N TRP A 245 -2.84 -2.83 -4.66
CA TRP A 245 -2.50 -2.94 -3.26
C TRP A 245 -2.42 -4.40 -2.84
N SER A 246 -1.40 -4.80 -2.09
CA SER A 246 -1.26 -6.16 -1.57
C SER A 246 -1.57 -6.15 -0.07
N LEU A 247 -2.71 -6.73 0.31
CA LEU A 247 -3.10 -6.89 1.71
C LEU A 247 -2.64 -8.26 2.21
N ARG A 248 -1.91 -8.27 3.32
CA ARG A 248 -1.47 -9.49 4.00
C ARG A 248 -1.87 -9.46 5.47
N LEU A 249 -2.74 -10.38 5.85
CA LEU A 249 -3.11 -10.62 7.25
C LEU A 249 -2.34 -11.86 7.73
N THR A 250 -1.54 -11.71 8.78
CA THR A 250 -0.75 -12.81 9.34
C THR A 250 -1.53 -13.53 10.43
N PRO A 251 -1.46 -14.87 10.51
CA PRO A 251 -2.09 -15.62 11.58
C PRO A 251 -1.45 -15.30 12.93
N THR A 252 -2.23 -15.41 14.00
CA THR A 252 -1.77 -15.23 15.39
C THR A 252 -1.24 -16.55 15.94
N LEU A 253 -0.06 -16.51 16.59
CA LEU A 253 0.53 -17.67 17.27
C LEU A 253 0.23 -17.62 18.77
N SER A 254 -0.23 -18.74 19.33
CA SER A 254 -0.47 -18.88 20.77
C SER A 254 0.06 -20.22 21.28
N ILE A 255 0.68 -20.22 22.45
CA ILE A 255 1.16 -21.41 23.15
C ILE A 255 0.27 -21.71 24.36
N TYR A 256 -0.14 -22.97 24.51
CA TYR A 256 -0.94 -23.43 25.65
C TYR A 256 -0.38 -24.73 26.24
N PRO A 257 -0.27 -24.85 27.59
CA PRO A 257 -0.53 -23.81 28.59
C PRO A 257 0.61 -22.77 28.68
N SER A 258 0.26 -21.53 29.01
CA SER A 258 1.20 -20.44 29.30
C SER A 258 0.72 -19.63 30.51
N PRO A 259 1.47 -19.54 31.62
CA PRO A 259 2.77 -20.18 31.86
C PRO A 259 2.66 -21.71 31.99
N LEU A 260 3.76 -22.42 31.72
CA LEU A 260 3.81 -23.87 31.93
C LEU A 260 3.61 -24.21 33.42
N PRO A 261 2.85 -25.28 33.74
CA PRO A 261 2.65 -25.69 35.13
C PRO A 261 3.97 -26.18 35.74
N LEU A 262 4.13 -26.01 37.05
CA LEU A 262 5.27 -26.52 37.81
C LEU A 262 5.30 -28.06 37.71
N THR A 263 6.38 -28.62 37.17
CA THR A 263 6.54 -30.06 36.98
C THR A 263 7.40 -30.70 38.06
N VAL A 264 7.05 -31.92 38.46
CA VAL A 264 7.99 -32.82 39.15
C VAL A 264 8.74 -33.69 38.14
N PRO A 265 10.02 -34.03 38.40
CA PRO A 265 10.81 -34.87 37.51
C PRO A 265 10.09 -36.19 37.18
N GLY A 266 10.01 -36.54 35.90
CA GLY A 266 9.30 -37.73 35.43
C GLY A 266 7.86 -37.48 34.99
N GLN A 267 7.36 -36.23 35.08
CA GLN A 267 6.10 -35.84 34.45
C GLN A 267 6.29 -35.50 32.98
N THR A 268 5.33 -35.94 32.17
CA THR A 268 5.18 -35.54 30.78
C THR A 268 4.17 -34.40 30.69
N LEU A 269 4.55 -33.29 30.05
CA LEU A 269 3.64 -32.19 29.74
C LEU A 269 3.25 -32.21 28.27
N ILE A 270 1.97 -31.93 28.00
CA ILE A 270 1.47 -31.71 26.65
C ILE A 270 1.38 -30.21 26.41
N VAL A 271 2.15 -29.73 25.44
CA VAL A 271 2.11 -28.31 25.02
C VAL A 271 1.60 -28.24 23.58
N GLN A 272 0.79 -27.21 23.27
CA GLN A 272 0.18 -27.01 21.95
C GLN A 272 0.79 -25.83 21.19
N CYS A 273 1.38 -26.08 20.01
CA CYS A 273 1.87 -25.07 19.06
C CYS A 273 2.40 -25.65 17.72
N GLU A 274 2.80 -24.85 16.72
CA GLU A 274 3.15 -25.30 15.35
C GLU A 274 4.57 -25.88 15.19
N ALA A 275 5.61 -25.29 15.79
CA ALA A 275 6.96 -25.86 15.91
C ALA A 275 7.68 -25.41 17.19
N TRP A 276 8.71 -26.15 17.61
CA TRP A 276 9.25 -26.08 18.97
C TRP A 276 10.75 -25.81 19.03
N GLU A 277 11.14 -24.80 19.81
CA GLU A 277 12.53 -24.50 20.14
C GLU A 277 12.67 -24.37 21.66
N PHE A 278 13.62 -25.10 22.24
CA PHE A 278 13.97 -24.95 23.66
C PHE A 278 15.19 -24.06 23.79
N LYS A 279 15.11 -23.06 24.67
CA LYS A 279 16.27 -22.28 25.07
C LYS A 279 16.66 -22.64 26.50
N GLY A 280 17.82 -23.28 26.64
CA GLY A 280 18.39 -23.65 27.92
C GLY A 280 18.87 -22.43 28.72
N THR A 281 19.17 -22.64 30.00
CA THR A 281 19.81 -21.63 30.88
C THR A 281 21.22 -21.25 30.43
N ASP A 282 21.81 -22.05 29.53
CA ASP A 282 23.05 -21.78 28.78
C ASP A 282 22.87 -20.78 27.62
N GLY A 283 21.63 -20.34 27.37
CA GLY A 283 21.26 -19.43 26.28
C GLY A 283 21.27 -20.09 24.90
N LYS A 284 21.55 -21.39 24.80
CA LYS A 284 21.61 -22.11 23.53
C LYS A 284 20.24 -22.69 23.20
N SER A 285 19.79 -22.44 21.97
CA SER A 285 18.58 -23.05 21.44
C SER A 285 18.84 -24.47 20.95
N ARG A 286 17.90 -25.37 21.23
CA ARG A 286 17.89 -26.75 20.72
C ARG A 286 16.50 -27.07 20.16
N PRO A 287 16.40 -27.63 18.94
CA PRO A 287 15.10 -28.00 18.39
C PRO A 287 14.48 -29.14 19.20
N LEU A 288 13.24 -28.96 19.63
CA LEU A 288 12.50 -29.91 20.45
C LEU A 288 11.73 -30.93 19.58
N GLY A 289 12.41 -31.57 18.63
CA GLY A 289 11.79 -32.55 17.72
C GLY A 289 10.54 -32.05 16.95
N SER A 290 9.92 -32.93 16.18
CA SER A 290 8.65 -32.65 15.50
C SER A 290 7.50 -33.19 16.37
N GLY A 291 6.70 -32.30 16.94
CA GLY A 291 5.45 -32.68 17.62
C GLY A 291 4.44 -33.29 16.64
N SER A 292 3.41 -33.95 17.16
CA SER A 292 2.31 -34.46 16.32
C SER A 292 1.44 -33.29 15.85
N VAL A 293 1.29 -33.12 14.54
CA VAL A 293 0.51 -32.00 13.97
C VAL A 293 -0.92 -32.45 13.71
N THR A 294 -1.90 -31.66 14.14
CA THR A 294 -3.31 -31.88 13.76
C THR A 294 -3.55 -31.44 12.32
N GLY A 295 -4.51 -32.07 11.65
CA GLY A 295 -5.03 -31.53 10.38
C GLY A 295 -5.59 -30.13 10.56
N HIS A 296 -5.67 -29.36 9.48
CA HIS A 296 -6.28 -28.03 9.51
C HIS A 296 -7.74 -28.12 9.95
N ARG A 297 -8.10 -27.30 10.93
CA ARG A 297 -9.47 -27.14 11.40
C ARG A 297 -9.97 -25.79 10.93
N GLN A 298 -11.02 -25.80 10.13
CA GLN A 298 -11.69 -24.58 9.71
C GLN A 298 -12.67 -24.15 10.80
N ALA A 299 -12.53 -22.93 11.29
CA ALA A 299 -13.49 -22.30 12.17
C ALA A 299 -14.68 -21.75 11.36
N TRP A 300 -15.74 -21.36 12.07
CA TRP A 300 -16.97 -20.84 11.46
C TRP A 300 -16.74 -19.49 10.75
N ASP A 301 -15.73 -18.74 11.19
CA ASP A 301 -15.27 -17.46 10.61
C ASP A 301 -14.29 -17.66 9.43
N GLY A 302 -14.26 -18.86 8.83
CA GLY A 302 -13.41 -19.18 7.69
C GLY A 302 -11.90 -19.26 7.99
N THR A 303 -11.47 -18.97 9.23
CA THR A 303 -10.06 -19.08 9.61
C THR A 303 -9.65 -20.54 9.76
N PHE A 304 -8.41 -20.84 9.39
CA PHE A 304 -7.83 -22.16 9.59
C PHE A 304 -6.94 -22.12 10.83
N SER A 305 -7.15 -23.09 11.71
CA SER A 305 -6.28 -23.35 12.84
C SER A 305 -5.56 -24.67 12.66
N GLN A 306 -4.29 -24.69 13.05
CA GLN A 306 -3.51 -25.89 13.17
C GLN A 306 -2.87 -25.88 14.56
N SER A 307 -2.96 -27.01 15.24
CA SER A 307 -2.26 -27.22 16.51
C SER A 307 -1.27 -28.36 16.32
N SER A 308 -0.01 -28.22 16.74
CA SER A 308 0.82 -29.39 17.02
C SER A 308 0.87 -29.63 18.51
N ARG A 309 1.06 -30.89 18.91
CA ARG A 309 1.19 -31.33 20.28
C ARG A 309 2.57 -31.91 20.47
N LEU A 310 3.30 -31.38 21.43
CA LEU A 310 4.57 -31.94 21.88
C LEU A 310 4.43 -32.48 23.29
N GLU A 311 4.92 -33.70 23.46
CA GLU A 311 5.12 -34.33 24.77
C GLU A 311 6.52 -33.98 25.26
N LEU A 312 6.60 -33.17 26.31
CA LEU A 312 7.86 -32.79 26.94
C LEU A 312 8.15 -33.73 28.10
N ASP A 313 9.24 -34.49 27.99
CA ASP A 313 9.78 -35.29 29.09
C ASP A 313 10.75 -34.44 29.92
N THR A 314 10.32 -34.15 31.15
CA THR A 314 11.05 -33.32 32.12
C THR A 314 12.34 -33.95 32.65
N THR A 315 12.60 -35.23 32.36
CA THR A 315 13.85 -35.91 32.73
C THR A 315 14.95 -35.78 31.67
N ASN A 316 14.56 -35.70 30.41
CA ASN A 316 15.46 -35.62 29.25
C ASN A 316 15.83 -34.18 28.89
N LEU A 317 15.00 -33.24 29.30
CA LEU A 317 15.28 -31.82 29.19
C LEU A 317 15.82 -31.34 30.53
N ASP A 318 16.97 -30.67 30.55
CA ASP A 318 17.48 -29.90 31.68
C ASP A 318 16.56 -28.70 32.01
N LEU A 319 15.25 -28.91 32.10
CA LEU A 319 14.22 -27.96 32.56
C LEU A 319 14.37 -27.64 34.06
N GLY A 320 15.43 -28.12 34.71
CA GLY A 320 15.74 -27.86 36.09
C GLY A 320 15.87 -26.36 36.38
N ARG A 321 14.96 -25.85 37.21
CA ARG A 321 14.93 -24.48 37.80
C ARG A 321 15.11 -23.30 36.82
N GLY A 322 14.95 -23.50 35.50
CA GLY A 322 15.00 -22.42 34.51
C GLY A 322 15.08 -22.93 33.07
N GLY A 323 14.44 -22.22 32.15
CA GLY A 323 14.39 -22.52 30.72
C GLY A 323 13.15 -21.91 30.06
N GLU A 324 13.24 -21.56 28.78
CA GLU A 324 12.12 -21.02 28.01
C GLU A 324 11.77 -21.99 26.86
N VAL A 325 10.49 -22.32 26.75
CA VAL A 325 9.96 -23.07 25.61
C VAL A 325 9.32 -22.06 24.67
N THR A 326 9.91 -21.91 23.50
CA THR A 326 9.43 -20.98 22.47
C THR A 326 8.70 -21.76 21.40
N CYS A 327 7.51 -21.28 21.07
CA CYS A 327 6.86 -21.74 19.86
C CYS A 327 7.31 -20.89 18.67
N VAL A 328 7.71 -21.57 17.61
CA VAL A 328 8.10 -20.97 16.33
C VAL A 328 7.13 -21.48 15.28
N ALA A 329 6.49 -20.59 14.53
CA ALA A 329 5.73 -20.97 13.34
C ALA A 329 6.52 -20.60 12.10
N PHE A 330 6.72 -21.58 11.22
CA PHE A 330 7.32 -21.34 9.91
C PHE A 330 6.17 -21.16 8.92
N ILE A 331 5.81 -19.90 8.67
CA ILE A 331 4.89 -19.59 7.57
C ILE A 331 5.66 -19.89 6.28
N LEU A 332 5.40 -21.07 5.70
CA LEU A 332 5.88 -21.41 4.37
C LEU A 332 5.20 -20.47 3.38
N GLU A 333 5.90 -19.40 3.02
CA GLU A 333 5.55 -18.62 1.85
C GLU A 333 5.68 -19.56 0.65
N ALA A 334 4.55 -19.90 0.03
CA ALA A 334 4.55 -20.34 -1.34
C ALA A 334 5.06 -19.15 -2.18
N HIS A 335 6.38 -19.05 -2.29
CA HIS A 335 7.00 -18.29 -3.36
C HIS A 335 6.51 -18.93 -4.66
N ASP A 336 5.64 -18.24 -5.38
CA ASP A 336 5.45 -18.48 -6.81
C ASP A 336 6.82 -18.21 -7.47
N GLY A 337 7.63 -19.26 -7.56
CA GLY A 337 8.75 -19.31 -8.47
C GLY A 337 8.20 -19.36 -9.90
N PRO A 338 8.87 -18.70 -10.87
CA PRO A 338 8.41 -18.71 -12.25
C PRO A 338 8.47 -20.15 -12.79
N ALA A 339 7.34 -20.63 -13.30
CA ALA A 339 7.28 -21.80 -14.16
C ALA A 339 7.74 -21.46 -15.57
#